data_AF-A0A2R7NXG7-F1
#
_entry.id   AF-A0A2R7NXG7-F1
#
_cell.length_a   1.000
_cell.length_b   1.000
_cell.length_c   1.000
_cell.angle_alpha   90.00
_cell.angle_beta   90.00
_cell.angle_gamma   90.00
#
_symmetry.space_group_name_H-M   'P 1'
#
loop_
_entity.id
_entity.type
_entity.pdbx_description
1 polymer ?
#
loop_
_entity_poly.entity_id
_entity_poly.type
_entity_poly.pdbx_seq_one_letter_code
_entity_poly.pdbx_strand_id
1 'polypeptide(L)'
;MHGGEESAFFQEIATNLSRCIADMPEVGSQEEAETVFLHYFLGNSDVWVLEKDAAAGVERVFAFSLLNGDARMAELGYVDLSQLILTGFELDFHFSPKPLAEVREIVRKRLSLF
;
A
#
# COMPACT_ATOMS: atom_id res chain seq x y z
N MET A 1 8.05 -25.99 23.16
CA MET A 1 7.50 -25.87 21.80
C MET A 1 6.38 -24.85 21.83
N HIS A 2 6.63 -23.61 21.41
CA HIS A 2 5.62 -22.54 21.28
C HIS A 2 5.71 -21.83 19.91
N GLY A 3 6.65 -22.24 19.04
CA GLY A 3 6.90 -21.59 17.75
C GLY A 3 6.18 -22.22 16.55
N GLY A 4 5.06 -22.92 16.76
CA GLY A 4 4.32 -23.60 15.68
C GLY A 4 3.36 -22.68 14.94
N GLU A 5 2.43 -22.07 15.68
CA GLU A 5 1.37 -21.22 15.11
C GLU A 5 1.88 -19.84 14.70
N GLU A 6 2.72 -19.22 15.53
CA GLU A 6 3.35 -17.92 15.23
C GLU A 6 4.25 -17.99 14.00
N SER A 7 5.02 -19.08 13.85
CA SER A 7 5.88 -19.30 12.67
C SER A 7 5.05 -19.51 11.40
N ALA A 8 3.95 -20.26 11.48
CA ALA A 8 3.04 -20.45 10.35
C ALA A 8 2.40 -19.13 9.91
N PHE A 9 1.99 -18.29 10.87
CA PHE A 9 1.44 -16.97 10.60
C PHE A 9 2.45 -16.05 9.87
N PHE A 10 3.68 -15.96 10.34
CA PHE A 10 4.71 -15.14 9.66
C PHE A 10 5.06 -15.67 8.26
N GLN A 11 5.06 -16.99 8.06
CA GLN A 11 5.24 -17.59 6.75
C GLN A 11 4.11 -17.22 5.79
N GLU A 12 2.87 -17.20 6.28
CA GLU A 12 1.71 -16.79 5.49
C GLU A 12 1.81 -15.31 5.10
N ILE A 13 2.13 -14.43 6.05
CA ILE A 13 2.35 -12.99 5.80
C ILE A 13 3.45 -12.80 4.74
N ALA A 14 4.61 -13.45 4.89
CA ALA A 14 5.72 -13.34 3.94
C ALA A 14 5.33 -13.86 2.54
N THR A 15 4.59 -14.97 2.48
CA THR A 15 4.09 -15.54 1.22
C THR A 15 3.11 -14.59 0.54
N ASN A 16 2.18 -14.01 1.30
CA ASN A 16 1.21 -13.05 0.80
C ASN A 16 1.88 -11.78 0.27
N LEU A 17 2.83 -11.22 1.01
CA LEU A 17 3.64 -10.08 0.59
C LEU A 17 4.40 -10.36 -0.71
N SER A 18 5.10 -11.50 -0.77
CA SER A 18 5.85 -11.90 -1.96
C SER A 18 4.93 -12.02 -3.18
N ARG A 19 3.74 -12.59 -3.01
CA ARG A 19 2.74 -12.69 -4.07
C ARG A 19 2.23 -11.32 -4.50
N CYS A 20 1.87 -10.45 -3.55
CA CYS A 20 1.41 -9.10 -3.86
C CYS A 20 2.45 -8.31 -4.68
N ILE A 21 3.73 -8.40 -4.31
CA ILE A 21 4.82 -7.73 -5.04
C ILE A 21 5.02 -8.35 -6.43
N ALA A 22 4.93 -9.67 -6.56
CA ALA A 22 5.07 -10.35 -7.85
C ALA A 22 3.94 -9.98 -8.81
N ASP A 23 2.70 -10.02 -8.32
CA ASP A 23 1.47 -9.77 -9.10
C ASP A 23 1.21 -8.28 -9.33
N MET A 24 1.88 -7.38 -8.58
CA MET A 24 1.74 -5.94 -8.77
C MET A 24 2.14 -5.55 -10.20
N PRO A 25 1.25 -4.88 -10.95
CA PRO A 25 1.52 -4.49 -12.32
C PRO A 25 2.59 -3.41 -12.42
N GLU A 26 3.22 -3.32 -13.58
CA GLU A 26 4.12 -2.22 -13.92
C GLU A 26 3.32 -0.97 -14.25
N VAL A 27 3.94 0.19 -14.05
CA VAL A 27 3.32 1.50 -14.27
C VAL A 27 2.65 1.61 -15.65
N GLY A 28 1.38 2.01 -15.68
CA GLY A 28 0.59 2.19 -16.90
C GLY A 28 0.00 0.91 -17.48
N SER A 29 0.02 -0.20 -16.73
CA SER A 29 -0.51 -1.49 -17.19
C SER A 29 -1.93 -1.79 -16.70
N GLN A 30 -2.50 -0.97 -15.80
CA GLN A 30 -3.88 -1.13 -15.32
C GLN A 30 -4.87 -0.33 -16.17
N GLU A 31 -5.91 -0.99 -16.71
CA GLU A 31 -6.77 -0.34 -17.72
C GLU A 31 -8.10 0.25 -17.22
N GLU A 32 -8.74 -0.18 -16.11
CA GLU A 32 -10.02 0.46 -15.66
C GLU A 32 -10.33 0.39 -14.16
N ALA A 33 -9.79 -0.58 -13.42
CA ALA A 33 -9.93 -0.67 -11.97
C ALA A 33 -8.55 -0.86 -11.35
N GLU A 34 -7.98 0.25 -10.86
CA GLU A 34 -6.68 0.27 -10.20
C GLU A 34 -6.76 -0.54 -8.89
N THR A 35 -6.18 -1.73 -8.89
CA THR A 35 -6.02 -2.55 -7.69
C THR A 35 -4.86 -1.97 -6.87
N VAL A 36 -5.12 -1.78 -5.58
CA VAL A 36 -4.10 -1.46 -4.59
C VAL A 36 -3.53 -2.76 -4.06
N PHE A 37 -2.20 -2.88 -4.02
CA PHE A 37 -1.49 -4.09 -3.63
C PHE A 37 -0.80 -3.97 -2.27
N LEU A 38 -0.27 -2.80 -1.93
CA LEU A 38 0.40 -2.56 -0.65
C LEU A 38 -0.15 -1.31 0.03
N HIS A 39 0.04 -1.23 1.34
CA HIS A 39 -0.34 -0.09 2.15
C HIS A 39 0.79 0.23 3.13
N TYR A 40 1.25 1.48 3.10
CA TYR A 40 2.19 2.03 4.07
C TYR A 40 1.50 3.10 4.91
N PHE A 41 1.79 3.18 6.19
CA PHE A 41 1.16 4.17 7.08
C PHE A 41 2.15 4.79 8.07
N LEU A 42 1.86 6.04 8.47
CA LEU A 42 2.56 6.77 9.53
C LEU A 42 1.61 7.78 10.18
N GLY A 43 1.17 7.52 11.41
CA GLY A 43 0.21 8.36 12.10
C GLY A 43 -1.10 8.49 11.31
N ASN A 44 -1.47 9.71 10.91
CA ASN A 44 -2.65 9.99 10.08
C ASN A 44 -2.33 10.04 8.57
N SER A 45 -1.18 9.53 8.16
CA SER A 45 -0.77 9.45 6.76
C SER A 45 -0.80 8.02 6.27
N ASP A 46 -1.28 7.83 5.04
CA ASP A 46 -1.43 6.53 4.39
C ASP A 46 -0.97 6.66 2.94
N VAL A 47 -0.27 5.64 2.44
CA VAL A 47 0.18 5.51 1.06
C VAL A 47 -0.20 4.13 0.54
N TRP A 48 -1.10 4.08 -0.43
CA TRP A 48 -1.62 2.87 -1.05
C TRP A 48 -0.99 2.67 -2.43
N VAL A 49 -0.22 1.59 -2.59
CA VAL A 49 0.55 1.34 -3.81
C VAL A 49 -0.28 0.57 -4.83
N LEU A 50 -0.33 1.08 -6.05
CA LEU A 50 -1.07 0.47 -7.18
C LEU A 50 -0.12 -0.29 -8.11
N GLU A 51 0.99 0.34 -8.49
CA GLU A 51 1.89 -0.16 -9.53
C GLU A 51 3.36 0.01 -9.10
N LYS A 52 4.20 -0.94 -9.52
CA LYS A 52 5.66 -0.87 -9.32
C LYS A 52 6.35 -0.29 -10.53
N ASP A 53 7.33 0.58 -10.32
CA ASP A 53 8.24 1.00 -11.38
C ASP A 53 9.41 0.01 -11.44
N ALA A 54 9.24 -1.07 -12.21
CA ALA A 54 10.28 -2.08 -12.41
C ALA A 54 11.53 -1.51 -13.11
N ALA A 55 11.35 -0.48 -13.97
CA ALA A 55 12.45 0.17 -14.66
C ALA A 55 13.32 1.00 -13.70
N ALA A 56 12.73 1.56 -12.64
CA ALA A 56 13.43 2.25 -11.54
C ALA A 56 13.82 1.32 -10.37
N GLY A 57 13.84 0.01 -10.55
CA GLY A 57 14.29 -0.94 -9.53
C GLY A 57 13.36 -1.07 -8.32
N VAL A 58 12.06 -0.73 -8.48
CA VAL A 58 11.02 -0.74 -7.43
C VAL A 58 11.22 0.31 -6.33
N GLU A 59 12.25 1.17 -6.42
CA GLU A 59 12.41 2.32 -5.51
C GLU A 59 11.28 3.34 -5.69
N ARG A 60 10.72 3.41 -6.90
CA ARG A 60 9.57 4.24 -7.22
C ARG A 60 8.32 3.39 -7.45
N VAL A 61 7.18 3.90 -7.03
CA VAL A 61 5.86 3.29 -7.23
C VAL A 61 4.84 4.34 -7.64
N PHE A 62 3.74 3.92 -8.24
CA PHE A 62 2.55 4.75 -8.41
C PHE A 62 1.56 4.44 -7.29
N ALA A 63 1.16 5.48 -6.54
CA ALA A 63 0.42 5.31 -5.31
C ALA A 63 -0.64 6.40 -5.11
N PHE A 64 -1.69 6.05 -4.37
CA PHE A 64 -2.63 7.00 -3.78
C PHE A 64 -2.12 7.40 -2.39
N SER A 65 -1.90 8.69 -2.17
CA SER A 65 -1.37 9.22 -0.92
C SER A 65 -2.39 10.11 -0.22
N LEU A 66 -2.54 9.92 1.08
CA LEU A 66 -3.26 10.80 1.98
C LEU A 66 -2.32 11.18 3.11
N LEU A 67 -1.88 12.43 3.16
CA LEU A 67 -0.93 12.89 4.17
C LEU A 67 -1.65 13.68 5.26
N ASN A 68 -1.32 13.39 6.51
CA ASN A 68 -1.86 14.06 7.70
C ASN A 68 -3.40 14.11 7.77
N GLY A 69 -4.08 13.17 7.12
CA GLY A 69 -5.54 13.13 7.02
C GLY A 69 -6.18 14.25 6.20
N ASP A 70 -5.42 15.03 5.41
CA ASP A 70 -6.00 16.10 4.59
C ASP A 70 -6.52 15.55 3.24
N ALA A 71 -7.82 15.21 3.21
CA ALA A 71 -8.48 14.72 2.00
C ALA A 71 -8.43 15.67 0.80
N ARG A 72 -8.25 16.98 1.01
CA ARG A 72 -8.20 17.95 -0.10
C ARG A 72 -6.87 17.89 -0.85
N MET A 73 -5.84 17.35 -0.19
CA MET A 73 -4.50 17.17 -0.75
C MET A 73 -4.22 15.70 -1.10
N ALA A 74 -5.22 14.82 -1.00
CA ALA A 74 -5.04 13.42 -1.37
C ALA A 74 -4.88 13.29 -2.90
N GLU A 75 -3.86 12.55 -3.33
CA GLU A 75 -3.49 12.50 -4.75
C GLU A 75 -2.99 11.13 -5.20
N LEU A 76 -3.08 10.89 -6.51
CA LEU A 76 -2.39 9.79 -7.18
C LEU A 76 -1.10 10.33 -7.78
N GLY A 77 0.01 9.67 -7.52
CA GLY A 77 1.30 10.13 -8.02
C GLY A 77 2.42 9.14 -7.76
N TYR A 78 3.60 9.51 -8.25
CA TYR A 78 4.81 8.74 -7.99
C TYR A 78 5.30 8.99 -6.57
N VAL A 79 5.65 7.91 -5.89
CA VAL A 79 6.23 7.93 -4.54
C VAL A 79 7.52 7.16 -4.54
N ASP A 80 8.51 7.69 -3.82
CA ASP A 80 9.78 7.01 -3.56
C ASP A 80 9.66 6.20 -2.25
N LEU A 81 9.66 4.87 -2.36
CA LEU A 81 9.54 3.97 -1.21
C LEU A 81 10.72 4.12 -0.25
N SER A 82 11.92 4.45 -0.74
CA SER A 82 13.07 4.67 0.13
C SER A 82 12.83 5.84 1.08
N GLN A 83 12.17 6.90 0.59
CA GLN A 83 11.81 8.06 1.41
C GLN A 83 10.74 7.71 2.45
N LEU A 84 9.75 6.89 2.10
CA LEU A 84 8.75 6.40 3.06
C LEU A 84 9.42 5.65 4.20
N ILE A 85 10.30 4.71 3.88
CA ILE A 85 11.01 3.90 4.88
C ILE A 85 11.91 4.78 5.76
N LEU A 86 12.67 5.71 5.15
CA LEU A 86 13.54 6.63 5.89
C LEU A 86 12.78 7.60 6.81
N THR A 87 11.54 7.96 6.44
CA THR A 87 10.66 8.81 7.26
C THR A 87 9.88 8.03 8.32
N GLY A 88 9.96 6.70 8.32
CA GLY A 88 9.36 5.84 9.33
C GLY A 88 7.96 5.34 9.01
N PHE A 89 7.53 5.38 7.74
CA PHE A 89 6.33 4.66 7.33
C PHE A 89 6.52 3.15 7.52
N GLU A 90 5.47 2.51 8.04
CA GLU A 90 5.42 1.07 8.28
C GLU A 90 4.58 0.39 7.19
N LEU A 91 4.98 -0.83 6.81
CA LEU A 91 4.21 -1.66 5.89
C LEU A 91 3.09 -2.38 6.66
N ASP A 92 1.86 -2.28 6.17
CA ASP A 92 0.70 -2.95 6.75
C ASP A 92 0.65 -4.43 6.33
N PHE A 93 1.03 -5.32 7.26
CA PHE A 93 1.01 -6.76 7.03
C PHE A 93 -0.39 -7.39 6.99
N HIS A 94 -1.43 -6.65 7.39
CA HIS A 94 -2.82 -7.10 7.35
C HIS A 94 -3.57 -6.59 6.13
N PHE A 95 -2.94 -5.75 5.31
CA PHE A 95 -3.54 -5.27 4.07
C PHE A 95 -3.69 -6.40 3.06
N SER A 96 -4.84 -6.44 2.40
CA SER A 96 -5.13 -7.37 1.30
C SER A 96 -5.49 -6.57 0.05
N PRO A 97 -5.03 -6.99 -1.15
CA PRO A 97 -5.30 -6.27 -2.37
C PRO A 97 -6.78 -6.03 -2.61
N LYS A 98 -7.11 -4.81 -3.02
CA LYS A 98 -8.51 -4.38 -3.22
C LYS A 98 -8.59 -3.20 -4.19
N PRO A 99 -9.78 -2.94 -4.79
CA PRO A 99 -9.95 -1.82 -5.70
C PRO A 99 -9.68 -0.47 -5.01
N LEU A 100 -9.01 0.45 -5.71
CA LEU A 100 -8.80 1.83 -5.23
C LEU A 100 -10.12 2.51 -4.85
N ALA A 101 -11.20 2.21 -5.57
CA ALA A 101 -12.53 2.72 -5.24
C ALA A 101 -12.98 2.33 -3.82
N GLU A 102 -12.67 1.11 -3.38
CA GLU A 102 -12.97 0.65 -2.01
C GLU A 102 -12.10 1.40 -1.00
N VAL A 103 -10.80 1.57 -1.28
CA VAL A 103 -9.88 2.35 -0.43
C VAL A 103 -10.38 3.79 -0.25
N ARG A 104 -10.77 4.44 -1.35
CA ARG A 104 -11.32 5.82 -1.31
C ARG A 104 -12.59 5.91 -0.48
N GLU A 105 -13.46 4.91 -0.56
CA GLU A 105 -14.67 4.88 0.26
C GLU A 105 -14.37 4.66 1.75
N ILE A 106 -13.38 3.81 2.07
CA ILE A 106 -12.89 3.63 3.45
C ILE A 106 -12.35 4.95 4.00
N VAL A 107 -11.50 5.64 3.23
CA VAL A 107 -10.95 6.95 3.60
C VAL A 107 -12.05 7.98 3.81
N ARG A 108 -13.00 8.07 2.87
CA ARG A 108 -14.15 8.98 2.97
C ARG A 108 -14.91 8.75 4.27
N LYS A 109 -15.24 7.50 4.58
CA LYS A 109 -15.93 7.13 5.83
C LYS A 109 -15.11 7.51 7.06
N ARG A 110 -13.81 7.16 7.07
CA ARG A 110 -12.89 7.46 8.18
C ARG A 110 -12.83 8.96 8.49
N LEU A 111 -12.74 9.80 7.46
CA LEU A 111 -12.66 11.26 7.63
C LEU A 111 -14.00 11.92 7.95
N SER A 112 -15.13 11.26 7.64
CA SER A 112 -16.47 11.75 7.99
C SER A 112 -16.92 11.42 9.43
N LEU A 113 -16.12 10.66 10.17
CA LEU A 113 -16.41 10.23 11.54
C LEU A 113 -15.86 11.18 12.63
N PHE A 114 -15.38 12.36 12.21
CA PHE A 114 -14.88 13.45 13.06
C PHE A 114 -15.50 14.78 12.62
#